data_AF-A0ABD5U3U5-F1
#
_entry.id   AF-A0ABD5U3U5-F1
#
_cell.length_a   1.000
_cell.length_b   1.000
_cell.length_c   1.000
_cell.angle_alpha   90.00
_cell.angle_beta   90.00
_cell.angle_gamma   90.00
#
_symmetry.space_group_name_H-M   'P 1'
#
loop_
_entity.id
_entity.type
_entity.pdbx_description
1 polymer ?
#
loop_
_entity_poly.entity_id
_entity_poly.type
_entity_poly.pdbx_seq_one_letter_code
_entity_poly.pdbx_strand_id
1 'polypeptide(L)'
;MSFTRVRATALALTLAVALVAASAGGAVATTREVALQSNETNETTPEGPVDSDGDGLTDENETSVYDTDPNLADTDGDGLSDGEEVNEYGTDPESRDTDRDGLSDYVEVRQFETDPTVRDTDDDGLSDGEEVQRGTDPTDNDTDGDGVRDGTEVEEGLSPTTPDTDGDGTNDDEELNATDPPEETETPEESTDEEADATDGDGADESDAEEENASDDGTEVQGPGFGVVAALVALACVAALARRG
;
A
#
# COMPACT_ATOMS: atom_id res chain seq x y z
N MET A 1 20.54 29.72 45.90
CA MET A 1 21.44 29.15 44.88
C MET A 1 20.61 29.09 43.60
N SER A 2 20.55 30.08 42.68
CA SER A 2 21.51 31.17 42.34
C SER A 2 22.85 30.56 41.90
N PHE A 3 23.43 30.73 40.71
CA PHE A 3 23.28 31.64 39.55
C PHE A 3 23.92 30.94 38.29
N THR A 4 23.83 31.33 37.00
CA THR A 4 23.18 32.43 36.23
C THR A 4 23.14 32.06 34.72
N ARG A 5 22.30 32.71 33.88
CA ARG A 5 22.37 32.63 32.40
C ARG A 5 23.59 33.38 31.84
N VAL A 6 24.38 32.79 30.94
CA VAL A 6 25.40 33.52 30.18
C VAL A 6 25.01 33.61 28.70
N ARG A 7 24.46 34.76 28.31
CA ARG A 7 24.41 35.19 26.91
C ARG A 7 25.74 35.87 26.58
N ALA A 8 26.45 35.41 25.55
CA ALA A 8 27.67 36.04 25.09
C ALA A 8 27.35 37.31 24.27
N THR A 9 27.38 38.47 24.93
CA THR A 9 27.29 39.78 24.25
C THR A 9 28.68 40.20 23.78
N ALA A 10 28.92 40.22 22.47
CA ALA A 10 30.12 40.82 21.89
C ALA A 10 29.97 42.36 21.85
N LEU A 11 30.79 43.05 22.64
CA LEU A 11 30.85 44.51 22.72
C LEU A 11 31.97 45.02 21.80
N ALA A 12 31.65 45.86 20.82
CA ALA A 12 32.64 46.58 20.02
C ALA A 12 32.29 48.07 19.93
N LEU A 13 32.93 48.86 20.80
CA LEU A 13 32.80 50.31 20.91
C LEU A 13 33.79 51.00 19.95
N THR A 14 33.32 51.86 19.05
CA THR A 14 34.15 52.95 18.48
C THR A 14 33.38 54.26 18.49
N LEU A 15 34.10 55.34 18.82
CA LEU A 15 33.56 56.66 19.17
C LEU A 15 33.71 57.65 18.00
N ALA A 16 32.80 58.62 17.93
CA ALA A 16 32.66 59.61 16.85
C ALA A 16 33.86 60.54 16.62
N VAL A 17 33.85 61.30 15.50
CA VAL A 17 34.32 62.71 15.46
C VAL A 17 33.89 63.45 14.16
N ALA A 18 33.72 64.78 14.29
CA ALA A 18 33.69 65.84 13.26
C ALA A 18 32.45 66.01 12.33
N LEU A 19 31.56 66.91 12.77
CA LEU A 19 30.69 67.74 11.94
C LEU A 19 31.49 68.92 11.33
N VAL A 20 31.44 69.15 10.00
CA VAL A 20 31.89 70.41 9.36
C VAL A 20 30.87 70.82 8.28
N ALA A 21 30.72 72.14 8.07
CA ALA A 21 29.53 72.78 7.51
C ALA A 21 29.48 72.93 5.98
N ALA A 22 28.28 73.23 5.48
CA ALA A 22 27.99 73.55 4.09
C ALA A 22 28.56 74.91 3.64
N SER A 23 28.88 75.03 2.34
CA SER A 23 29.00 76.31 1.63
C SER A 23 28.64 76.13 0.16
N ALA A 24 28.09 77.17 -0.47
CA ALA A 24 27.51 77.11 -1.82
C ALA A 24 28.45 77.68 -2.90
N GLY A 25 28.30 77.21 -4.14
CA GLY A 25 28.94 77.79 -5.33
C GLY A 25 29.33 76.73 -6.35
N GLY A 26 28.77 76.80 -7.57
CA GLY A 26 28.96 75.77 -8.59
C GLY A 26 30.16 75.98 -9.49
N ALA A 27 30.65 74.89 -10.08
CA ALA A 27 31.27 74.86 -11.41
C ALA A 27 31.19 73.43 -11.97
N VAL A 28 30.92 73.30 -13.27
CA VAL A 28 30.86 72.02 -13.97
C VAL A 28 32.26 71.46 -14.19
N ALA A 29 32.50 70.21 -13.77
CA ALA A 29 33.66 69.42 -14.19
C ALA A 29 33.21 67.99 -14.48
N THR A 30 33.09 67.68 -15.77
CA THR A 30 32.71 66.35 -16.28
C THR A 30 33.84 65.35 -16.12
N THR A 31 33.67 64.32 -15.29
CA THR A 31 34.48 63.09 -15.37
C THR A 31 33.59 61.86 -15.23
N ARG A 32 33.28 61.29 -16.40
CA ARG A 32 32.79 59.92 -16.67
C ARG A 32 32.15 59.20 -15.49
N GLU A 33 30.82 59.11 -15.55
CA GLU A 33 30.12 57.98 -14.98
C GLU A 33 30.67 56.70 -15.65
N VAL A 34 31.53 56.00 -14.95
CA VAL A 34 31.65 54.56 -15.15
C VAL A 34 30.54 53.98 -14.28
N ALA A 35 29.37 53.82 -14.90
CA ALA A 35 28.48 52.78 -14.44
C ALA A 35 29.31 51.50 -14.41
N LEU A 36 29.58 50.99 -13.20
CA LEU A 36 29.83 49.57 -13.09
C LEU A 36 28.49 48.96 -13.44
N GLN A 37 28.32 48.58 -14.71
CA GLN A 37 27.35 47.56 -15.09
C GLN A 37 27.46 46.48 -14.03
N SER A 38 26.42 46.33 -13.22
CA SER A 38 26.09 45.06 -12.61
C SER A 38 25.96 44.12 -13.79
N ASN A 39 27.06 43.43 -14.10
CA ASN A 39 27.03 42.30 -14.99
C ASN A 39 26.17 41.29 -14.24
N GLU A 40 24.88 41.27 -14.58
CA GLU A 40 23.95 40.23 -14.18
C GLU A 40 24.56 38.93 -14.71
N THR A 41 25.37 38.30 -13.87
CA THR A 41 25.60 36.88 -13.94
C THR A 41 24.25 36.27 -13.63
N ASN A 42 23.45 36.15 -14.68
CA ASN A 42 22.43 35.14 -14.84
C ASN A 42 23.16 33.79 -14.76
N GLU A 43 23.55 33.45 -13.53
CA GLU A 43 23.82 32.10 -13.07
C GLU A 43 22.46 31.39 -13.19
N THR A 44 22.10 31.00 -14.41
CA THR A 44 21.10 29.96 -14.59
C THR A 44 21.76 28.69 -14.07
N THR A 45 21.72 28.54 -12.75
CA THR A 45 21.72 27.21 -12.12
C THR A 45 20.74 26.39 -12.94
N PRO A 46 21.11 25.17 -13.39
CA PRO A 46 20.10 24.23 -13.82
C PRO A 46 19.28 23.92 -12.56
N GLU A 47 18.20 24.69 -12.38
CA GLU A 47 17.13 24.31 -11.47
C GLU A 47 16.73 22.89 -11.89
N GLY A 48 16.54 22.02 -10.89
CA GLY A 48 16.16 20.64 -11.13
C GLY A 48 14.79 20.55 -11.81
N PRO A 49 14.23 19.33 -11.96
CA PRO A 49 12.78 19.26 -12.05
C PRO A 49 12.18 20.06 -10.87
N VAL A 50 11.11 20.80 -11.15
CA VAL A 50 10.44 21.60 -10.11
C VAL A 50 9.69 20.63 -9.19
N ASP A 51 9.73 20.94 -7.92
CA ASP A 51 9.09 20.28 -6.79
C ASP A 51 8.58 21.45 -5.94
N SER A 52 7.28 21.72 -6.04
CA SER A 52 6.68 23.00 -5.66
C SER A 52 6.22 23.07 -4.19
N ASP A 53 5.94 21.95 -3.55
CA ASP A 53 5.63 21.84 -2.11
C ASP A 53 6.71 21.12 -1.27
N GLY A 54 7.60 20.33 -1.89
CA GLY A 54 8.78 19.74 -1.26
C GLY A 54 8.57 18.31 -0.76
N ASP A 55 7.62 17.56 -1.31
CA ASP A 55 7.28 16.19 -0.88
C ASP A 55 8.24 15.10 -1.43
N GLY A 56 8.91 15.39 -2.55
CA GLY A 56 9.85 14.47 -3.22
C GLY A 56 9.37 13.93 -4.57
N LEU A 57 8.13 14.21 -4.97
CA LEU A 57 7.71 14.20 -6.36
C LEU A 57 8.10 15.51 -7.05
N THR A 58 7.65 15.67 -8.29
CA THR A 58 7.98 16.82 -9.13
C THR A 58 6.72 17.21 -9.89
N ASP A 59 6.50 18.51 -10.12
CA ASP A 59 5.28 19.05 -10.74
C ASP A 59 4.89 18.33 -12.05
N GLU A 60 5.86 17.83 -12.81
CA GLU A 60 5.65 17.06 -14.05
C GLU A 60 5.13 15.62 -13.79
N ASN A 61 5.64 14.93 -12.77
CA ASN A 61 5.19 13.59 -12.39
C ASN A 61 3.77 13.63 -11.81
N GLU A 62 3.53 14.54 -10.87
CA GLU A 62 2.23 14.77 -10.24
C GLU A 62 1.16 15.00 -11.30
N THR A 63 1.33 16.01 -12.16
CA THR A 63 0.34 16.36 -13.19
C THR A 63 0.28 15.45 -14.42
N SER A 64 1.20 14.50 -14.60
CA SER A 64 1.27 13.66 -15.81
C SER A 64 1.27 12.16 -15.56
N VAL A 65 1.42 11.71 -14.31
CA VAL A 65 1.53 10.29 -13.92
C VAL A 65 0.58 9.94 -12.78
N TYR A 66 0.48 10.80 -11.76
CA TYR A 66 -0.28 10.52 -10.53
C TYR A 66 -1.58 11.34 -10.39
N ASP A 67 -1.80 12.32 -11.27
CA ASP A 67 -2.96 13.24 -11.30
C ASP A 67 -3.18 14.09 -10.01
N THR A 68 -2.15 14.21 -9.16
CA THR A 68 -2.10 14.99 -7.90
C THR A 68 -1.93 16.52 -8.09
N ASP A 69 -2.03 17.34 -7.02
CA ASP A 69 -1.84 18.81 -7.07
C ASP A 69 -0.43 19.23 -6.60
N PRO A 70 0.46 19.78 -7.48
CA PRO A 70 1.82 20.24 -7.18
C PRO A 70 2.02 21.33 -6.12
N ASN A 71 1.01 21.61 -5.31
CA ASN A 71 1.05 22.61 -4.25
C ASN A 71 0.52 22.02 -2.92
N LEU A 72 0.23 20.72 -2.89
CA LEU A 72 -0.36 19.95 -1.81
C LEU A 72 0.39 18.60 -1.70
N ALA A 73 1.42 18.58 -0.85
CA ALA A 73 2.23 17.40 -0.51
C ALA A 73 1.47 16.22 0.15
N ASP A 74 0.14 16.19 0.09
CA ASP A 74 -0.80 15.24 0.70
C ASP A 74 -2.16 15.54 0.02
N THR A 75 -2.37 14.93 -1.15
CA THR A 75 -3.47 15.25 -2.07
C THR A 75 -4.81 14.77 -1.53
N ASP A 76 -4.86 13.58 -0.95
CA ASP A 76 -6.10 12.99 -0.47
C ASP A 76 -6.45 13.37 1.00
N GLY A 77 -5.44 13.79 1.79
CA GLY A 77 -5.52 14.19 3.19
C GLY A 77 -5.51 13.04 4.21
N ASP A 78 -4.93 11.87 3.93
CA ASP A 78 -4.78 10.75 4.86
C ASP A 78 -3.69 11.01 5.91
N GLY A 79 -2.57 11.65 5.52
CA GLY A 79 -1.46 12.01 6.38
C GLY A 79 -0.09 11.42 6.00
N LEU A 80 -0.02 10.57 4.97
CA LEU A 80 1.18 10.37 4.16
C LEU A 80 1.33 11.53 3.16
N SER A 81 2.48 11.61 2.50
CA SER A 81 2.68 12.52 1.37
C SER A 81 2.67 11.77 0.06
N ASP A 82 2.21 12.39 -1.02
CA ASP A 82 2.14 11.77 -2.35
C ASP A 82 3.49 11.12 -2.74
N GLY A 83 4.61 11.76 -2.36
CA GLY A 83 5.96 11.25 -2.49
C GLY A 83 6.38 10.14 -1.52
N GLU A 84 5.87 10.08 -0.29
CA GLU A 84 6.04 8.91 0.58
C GLU A 84 5.29 7.70 0.01
N GLU A 85 4.04 7.90 -0.39
CA GLU A 85 3.16 6.90 -1.00
C GLU A 85 3.79 6.30 -2.26
N VAL A 86 4.14 7.14 -3.23
CA VAL A 86 4.69 6.68 -4.52
C VAL A 86 6.10 6.08 -4.40
N ASN A 87 6.97 6.62 -3.53
CA ASN A 87 8.38 6.20 -3.49
C ASN A 87 8.70 5.15 -2.43
N GLU A 88 7.90 5.01 -1.37
CA GLU A 88 8.16 4.07 -0.26
C GLU A 88 7.11 2.96 -0.15
N TYR A 89 5.81 3.28 -0.21
CA TYR A 89 4.74 2.32 0.10
C TYR A 89 4.07 1.67 -1.14
N GLY A 90 4.08 2.35 -2.29
CA GLY A 90 3.45 1.88 -3.52
C GLY A 90 1.93 2.06 -3.58
N THR A 91 1.39 2.95 -2.74
CA THR A 91 -0.03 3.28 -2.61
C THR A 91 -0.52 4.28 -3.68
N ASP A 92 -1.83 4.55 -3.70
CA ASP A 92 -2.49 5.46 -4.64
C ASP A 92 -2.74 6.83 -3.99
N PRO A 93 -1.97 7.90 -4.32
CA PRO A 93 -2.04 9.20 -3.63
C PRO A 93 -3.32 10.02 -3.88
N GLU A 94 -4.28 9.48 -4.64
CA GLU A 94 -5.66 10.00 -4.70
C GLU A 94 -6.62 9.26 -3.73
N SER A 95 -6.17 8.23 -2.99
CA SER A 95 -7.03 7.25 -2.31
C SER A 95 -6.50 6.77 -0.94
N ARG A 96 -7.04 7.38 0.11
CA ARG A 96 -6.77 7.19 1.56
C ARG A 96 -6.85 5.78 2.13
N ASP A 97 -7.13 4.80 1.29
CA ASP A 97 -7.52 3.43 1.57
C ASP A 97 -7.34 2.73 0.22
N THR A 98 -6.09 2.39 -0.09
CA THR A 98 -5.65 1.91 -1.41
C THR A 98 -6.30 0.57 -1.77
N ASP A 99 -6.33 -0.36 -0.81
CA ASP A 99 -6.83 -1.73 -1.03
C ASP A 99 -8.34 -1.90 -0.71
N ARG A 100 -8.93 -0.97 0.06
CA ARG A 100 -10.34 -0.88 0.45
C ARG A 100 -10.77 -1.86 1.52
N ASP A 101 -9.90 -2.10 2.48
CA ASP A 101 -10.18 -2.91 3.67
C ASP A 101 -10.92 -2.13 4.79
N GLY A 102 -10.77 -0.80 4.83
CA GLY A 102 -11.39 0.12 5.79
C GLY A 102 -10.47 0.73 6.84
N LEU A 103 -9.17 0.45 6.81
CA LEU A 103 -8.11 1.26 7.41
C LEU A 103 -7.77 2.43 6.46
N SER A 104 -6.68 3.13 6.75
CA SER A 104 -6.09 4.09 5.82
C SER A 104 -4.60 3.81 5.72
N ASP A 105 -4.02 4.09 4.57
CA ASP A 105 -2.63 3.78 4.25
C ASP A 105 -1.67 4.31 5.34
N TYR A 106 -1.90 5.54 5.84
CA TYR A 106 -1.21 6.10 7.00
C TYR A 106 -1.35 5.26 8.28
N VAL A 107 -2.56 4.78 8.58
CA VAL A 107 -2.85 4.01 9.80
C VAL A 107 -2.18 2.65 9.75
N GLU A 108 -2.19 2.00 8.59
CA GLU A 108 -1.50 0.75 8.33
C GLU A 108 0.01 0.92 8.55
N VAL A 109 0.68 1.79 7.79
CA VAL A 109 2.14 1.96 7.84
C VAL A 109 2.68 2.70 9.07
N ARG A 110 1.82 3.29 9.91
CA ARG A 110 2.22 4.03 11.13
C ARG A 110 1.69 3.46 12.44
N GLN A 111 0.69 2.59 12.43
CA GLN A 111 0.07 2.03 13.64
C GLN A 111 0.04 0.50 13.68
N PHE A 112 -0.27 -0.18 12.57
CA PHE A 112 -0.43 -1.64 12.55
C PHE A 112 0.76 -2.38 11.91
N GLU A 113 1.60 -1.68 11.14
CA GLU A 113 2.76 -2.26 10.43
C GLU A 113 2.37 -3.29 9.35
N THR A 114 1.15 -3.17 8.81
CA THR A 114 0.56 -3.95 7.71
C THR A 114 0.97 -3.44 6.31
N ASP A 115 0.63 -4.16 5.24
CA ASP A 115 0.89 -3.75 3.84
C ASP A 115 -0.35 -3.03 3.24
N PRO A 116 -0.33 -1.70 3.06
CA PRO A 116 -1.48 -0.90 2.60
C PRO A 116 -1.93 -1.16 1.15
N THR A 117 -1.34 -2.17 0.50
CA THR A 117 -1.73 -2.63 -0.82
C THR A 117 -2.39 -4.02 -0.78
N VAL A 118 -2.55 -4.63 0.40
CA VAL A 118 -2.98 -6.01 0.61
C VAL A 118 -4.02 -6.13 1.73
N ARG A 119 -5.28 -6.29 1.31
CA ARG A 119 -6.52 -6.31 2.11
C ARG A 119 -6.67 -7.51 3.08
N ASP A 120 -5.59 -8.16 3.48
CA ASP A 120 -5.47 -9.41 4.26
C ASP A 120 -3.94 -9.68 4.39
N THR A 121 -3.26 -8.99 5.31
CA THR A 121 -1.78 -8.94 5.37
C THR A 121 -1.13 -10.29 5.70
N ASP A 122 -1.80 -11.16 6.46
CA ASP A 122 -1.25 -12.43 6.97
C ASP A 122 -1.87 -13.72 6.36
N ASP A 123 -2.73 -13.55 5.35
CA ASP A 123 -3.41 -14.59 4.57
C ASP A 123 -4.28 -15.54 5.43
N ASP A 124 -4.99 -15.00 6.42
CA ASP A 124 -5.86 -15.74 7.34
C ASP A 124 -7.31 -15.88 6.85
N GLY A 125 -7.82 -14.87 6.12
CA GLY A 125 -9.17 -14.82 5.56
C GLY A 125 -10.04 -13.66 6.07
N LEU A 126 -9.61 -12.94 7.11
CA LEU A 126 -10.15 -11.64 7.51
C LEU A 126 -9.52 -10.54 6.64
N SER A 127 -9.70 -9.29 7.03
CA SER A 127 -8.95 -8.17 6.46
C SER A 127 -8.54 -7.29 7.60
N ASP A 128 -7.41 -6.61 7.48
CA ASP A 128 -6.74 -5.91 8.58
C ASP A 128 -7.69 -4.94 9.32
N GLY A 129 -8.56 -4.25 8.59
CA GLY A 129 -9.61 -3.38 9.09
C GLY A 129 -10.79 -4.09 9.74
N GLU A 130 -11.11 -5.33 9.35
CA GLU A 130 -12.06 -6.19 10.06
C GLU A 130 -11.45 -6.75 11.36
N GLU A 131 -10.17 -7.12 11.32
CA GLU A 131 -9.39 -7.59 12.47
C GLU A 131 -9.24 -6.53 13.55
N VAL A 132 -8.82 -5.32 13.17
CA VAL A 132 -8.77 -4.15 14.06
C VAL A 132 -10.15 -3.82 14.66
N GLN A 133 -11.25 -4.13 13.97
CA GLN A 133 -12.62 -4.02 14.50
C GLN A 133 -12.99 -5.14 15.48
N ARG A 134 -12.41 -6.34 15.33
CA ARG A 134 -12.60 -7.51 16.20
C ARG A 134 -11.70 -7.48 17.43
N GLY A 135 -10.51 -6.89 17.31
CA GLY A 135 -9.47 -6.83 18.33
C GLY A 135 -8.40 -7.91 18.19
N THR A 136 -8.26 -8.50 17.00
CA THR A 136 -7.15 -9.38 16.59
C THR A 136 -5.92 -8.56 16.15
N ASP A 137 -4.79 -9.22 15.92
CA ASP A 137 -3.55 -8.59 15.42
C ASP A 137 -3.41 -8.86 13.91
N PRO A 138 -3.56 -7.87 13.02
CA PRO A 138 -3.58 -8.05 11.56
C PRO A 138 -2.22 -8.41 10.93
N THR A 139 -1.30 -8.93 11.75
CA THR A 139 0.01 -9.42 11.36
C THR A 139 0.31 -10.82 11.91
N ASP A 140 -0.64 -11.45 12.61
CA ASP A 140 -0.50 -12.74 13.28
C ASP A 140 -1.78 -13.59 13.13
N ASN A 141 -1.77 -14.50 12.15
CA ASN A 141 -2.92 -15.30 11.69
C ASN A 141 -3.46 -16.37 12.66
N ASP A 142 -3.18 -16.21 13.95
CA ASP A 142 -3.52 -17.04 15.11
C ASP A 142 -3.25 -16.16 16.35
N THR A 143 -4.09 -15.14 16.55
CA THR A 143 -3.89 -14.03 17.52
C THR A 143 -3.67 -14.52 18.94
N ASP A 144 -4.30 -15.63 19.33
CA ASP A 144 -4.23 -16.17 20.69
C ASP A 144 -3.30 -17.38 20.85
N GLY A 145 -2.85 -17.97 19.75
CA GLY A 145 -1.78 -18.96 19.68
C GLY A 145 -2.24 -20.38 20.03
N ASP A 146 -3.48 -20.74 19.74
CA ASP A 146 -4.05 -22.07 19.97
C ASP A 146 -3.79 -23.05 18.81
N GLY A 147 -3.65 -22.53 17.57
CA GLY A 147 -3.41 -23.31 16.36
C GLY A 147 -4.54 -23.31 15.33
N VAL A 148 -5.67 -22.65 15.61
CA VAL A 148 -6.67 -22.24 14.63
C VAL A 148 -6.31 -20.84 14.11
N ARG A 149 -6.87 -20.45 12.96
CA ARG A 149 -6.72 -19.08 12.42
C ARG A 149 -7.92 -18.22 12.78
N ASP A 150 -7.71 -16.94 13.02
CA ASP A 150 -8.74 -16.00 13.44
C ASP A 150 -9.98 -16.00 12.51
N GLY A 151 -9.77 -16.00 11.19
CA GLY A 151 -10.78 -16.09 10.15
C GLY A 151 -11.49 -17.43 10.09
N THR A 152 -10.80 -18.52 10.44
CA THR A 152 -11.40 -19.87 10.58
C THR A 152 -12.29 -19.94 11.82
N GLU A 153 -11.82 -19.40 12.94
CA GLU A 153 -12.63 -19.29 14.17
C GLU A 153 -13.88 -18.44 13.94
N VAL A 154 -13.73 -17.30 13.25
CA VAL A 154 -14.85 -16.43 12.90
C VAL A 154 -15.86 -17.11 11.98
N GLU A 155 -15.43 -18.00 11.07
CA GLU A 155 -16.33 -18.81 10.24
C GLU A 155 -17.10 -19.86 11.06
N GLU A 156 -16.41 -20.57 11.98
CA GLU A 156 -17.02 -21.59 12.85
C GLU A 156 -17.80 -21.00 14.05
N GLY A 157 -17.64 -19.71 14.33
CA GLY A 157 -18.32 -18.99 15.41
C GLY A 157 -17.64 -19.07 16.77
N LEU A 158 -16.34 -19.36 16.74
CA LEU A 158 -15.39 -19.33 17.85
C LEU A 158 -14.87 -17.90 18.07
N SER A 159 -13.87 -17.71 18.93
CA SER A 159 -13.46 -16.39 19.45
C SER A 159 -11.94 -16.20 19.36
N PRO A 160 -11.44 -15.45 18.35
CA PRO A 160 -10.02 -15.37 17.96
C PRO A 160 -9.15 -14.52 18.88
N THR A 161 -9.44 -14.56 20.18
CA THR A 161 -8.75 -13.82 21.24
C THR A 161 -8.77 -14.61 22.56
N THR A 162 -9.21 -15.87 22.52
CA THR A 162 -9.43 -16.79 23.63
C THR A 162 -9.21 -18.25 23.15
N PRO A 163 -8.09 -18.90 23.49
CA PRO A 163 -7.73 -20.27 23.06
C PRO A 163 -8.66 -21.42 23.48
N ASP A 164 -9.79 -21.10 24.10
CA ASP A 164 -10.80 -21.97 24.72
C ASP A 164 -12.06 -21.08 24.81
N THR A 165 -12.86 -21.06 23.74
CA THR A 165 -13.99 -20.14 23.55
C THR A 165 -15.09 -20.34 24.60
N ASP A 166 -15.34 -21.59 24.98
CA ASP A 166 -16.46 -21.99 25.83
C ASP A 166 -16.08 -22.11 27.33
N GLY A 167 -14.79 -22.30 27.61
CA GLY A 167 -14.19 -22.34 28.94
C GLY A 167 -14.24 -23.71 29.64
N ASP A 168 -14.44 -24.82 28.93
CA ASP A 168 -14.47 -26.17 29.52
C ASP A 168 -13.09 -26.76 29.83
N GLY A 169 -12.03 -26.22 29.22
CA GLY A 169 -10.63 -26.58 29.44
C GLY A 169 -9.99 -27.46 28.35
N THR A 170 -10.62 -27.58 27.19
CA THR A 170 -10.02 -28.02 25.93
C THR A 170 -9.87 -26.80 25.00
N ASN A 171 -8.83 -26.78 24.16
CA ASN A 171 -8.60 -25.70 23.21
C ASN A 171 -9.49 -25.84 21.97
N ASP A 172 -9.73 -24.74 21.27
CA ASP A 172 -10.57 -24.69 20.07
C ASP A 172 -9.97 -25.54 18.93
N ASP A 173 -8.63 -25.61 18.81
CA ASP A 173 -7.90 -26.51 17.91
C ASP A 173 -8.22 -27.99 18.15
N GLU A 174 -8.24 -28.42 19.41
CA GLU A 174 -8.55 -29.77 19.84
C GLU A 174 -10.04 -30.09 19.60
N GLU A 175 -10.95 -29.11 19.81
CA GLU A 175 -12.39 -29.26 19.54
C GLU A 175 -12.67 -29.47 18.06
N LEU A 176 -12.16 -28.61 17.17
CA LEU A 176 -12.37 -28.71 15.73
C LEU A 176 -11.88 -30.06 15.19
N ASN A 177 -10.67 -30.48 15.59
CA ASN A 177 -10.10 -31.78 15.22
C ASN A 177 -10.89 -32.98 15.78
N ALA A 178 -11.62 -32.83 16.90
CA ALA A 178 -12.44 -33.88 17.48
C ALA A 178 -13.81 -34.07 16.79
N THR A 179 -14.22 -33.14 15.91
CA THR A 179 -15.50 -33.24 15.18
C THR A 179 -15.45 -34.15 13.95
N ASP A 180 -14.26 -34.47 13.42
CA ASP A 180 -14.13 -35.53 12.41
C ASP A 180 -14.42 -36.88 13.10
N PRO A 181 -15.51 -37.60 12.76
CA PRO A 181 -15.78 -38.90 13.34
C PRO A 181 -14.58 -39.79 13.06
N PRO A 182 -13.95 -40.42 14.08
CA PRO A 182 -12.61 -40.97 13.97
C PRO A 182 -12.53 -41.87 12.76
N GLU A 183 -11.66 -41.51 11.80
CA GLU A 183 -11.54 -42.18 10.51
C GLU A 183 -11.57 -43.68 10.78
N GLU A 184 -12.65 -44.35 10.36
CA GLU A 184 -12.86 -45.77 10.63
C GLU A 184 -11.68 -46.47 9.97
N THR A 185 -10.68 -46.86 10.77
CA THR A 185 -9.43 -47.39 10.25
C THR A 185 -9.77 -48.69 9.56
N GLU A 186 -9.95 -48.61 8.24
CA GLU A 186 -10.25 -49.73 7.35
C GLU A 186 -9.20 -50.79 7.60
N THR A 187 -9.54 -51.76 8.44
CA THR A 187 -8.62 -52.80 8.88
C THR A 187 -8.15 -53.52 7.63
N PRO A 188 -6.83 -53.59 7.34
CA PRO A 188 -6.37 -54.18 6.09
C PRO A 188 -6.90 -55.60 5.95
N GLU A 189 -7.84 -55.81 5.04
CA GLU A 189 -8.37 -57.12 4.67
C GLU A 189 -7.18 -57.96 4.19
N GLU A 190 -6.77 -58.91 5.04
CA GLU A 190 -5.57 -59.74 4.87
C GLU A 190 -5.74 -60.69 3.67
N SER A 191 -5.42 -60.21 2.47
CA SER A 191 -5.36 -61.06 1.27
C SER A 191 -3.99 -61.73 1.17
N THR A 192 -3.84 -62.91 1.79
CA THR A 192 -2.81 -63.86 1.35
C THR A 192 -3.22 -64.46 0.00
N ASP A 193 -2.27 -64.59 -0.92
CA ASP A 193 -1.95 -65.85 -1.64
C ASP A 193 -1.09 -65.57 -2.90
N GLU A 194 0.22 -65.57 -2.66
CA GLU A 194 1.28 -66.29 -3.38
C GLU A 194 1.30 -66.45 -4.94
N GLU A 195 2.42 -65.98 -5.50
CA GLU A 195 3.29 -66.64 -6.50
C GLU A 195 2.97 -66.62 -8.03
N ALA A 196 3.74 -65.75 -8.70
CA ALA A 196 4.56 -65.96 -9.91
C ALA A 196 4.13 -66.91 -11.07
N ASP A 197 4.16 -66.35 -12.29
CA ASP A 197 4.89 -66.96 -13.42
C ASP A 197 5.45 -65.89 -14.37
N ALA A 198 6.58 -66.16 -15.01
CA ALA A 198 7.28 -65.22 -15.90
C ALA A 198 7.67 -65.91 -17.21
N THR A 199 7.38 -65.27 -18.35
CA THR A 199 8.00 -65.63 -19.63
C THR A 199 8.46 -64.41 -20.41
N ASP A 200 9.70 -64.54 -20.89
CA ASP A 200 10.54 -63.61 -21.64
C ASP A 200 10.18 -63.58 -23.15
N GLY A 201 10.55 -62.54 -23.91
CA GLY A 201 10.12 -62.48 -25.33
C GLY A 201 10.39 -61.22 -26.19
N ASP A 202 11.62 -60.75 -26.23
CA ASP A 202 12.32 -60.30 -27.47
C ASP A 202 11.70 -59.23 -28.42
N GLY A 203 12.21 -58.00 -28.30
CA GLY A 203 12.94 -57.30 -29.38
C GLY A 203 12.29 -56.97 -30.74
N ALA A 204 12.09 -55.67 -30.99
CA ALA A 204 12.41 -55.04 -32.30
C ALA A 204 12.69 -53.54 -32.15
N ASP A 205 13.85 -53.12 -32.61
CA ASP A 205 14.32 -51.73 -32.79
C ASP A 205 13.91 -51.20 -34.19
N GLU A 206 14.39 -50.01 -34.56
CA GLU A 206 14.44 -49.38 -35.90
C GLU A 206 13.40 -48.28 -36.22
N SER A 207 13.77 -47.06 -35.80
CA SER A 207 14.17 -45.91 -36.65
C SER A 207 13.19 -45.19 -37.62
N ASP A 208 13.18 -43.87 -37.44
CA ASP A 208 13.18 -42.75 -38.41
C ASP A 208 12.13 -42.63 -39.54
N ALA A 209 11.35 -41.53 -39.50
CA ALA A 209 11.17 -40.65 -40.67
C ALA A 209 10.62 -39.24 -40.30
N GLU A 210 11.34 -38.23 -40.78
CA GLU A 210 11.19 -36.77 -40.70
C GLU A 210 9.91 -36.12 -41.30
N GLU A 211 9.79 -34.81 -41.02
CA GLU A 211 9.23 -33.70 -41.84
C GLU A 211 7.70 -33.43 -41.96
N GLU A 212 7.31 -32.36 -41.25
CA GLU A 212 6.77 -31.10 -41.80
C GLU A 212 5.53 -31.08 -42.74
N ASN A 213 4.43 -30.58 -42.17
CA ASN A 213 3.76 -29.33 -42.61
C ASN A 213 2.93 -29.32 -43.92
N ALA A 214 1.60 -29.27 -43.79
CA ALA A 214 0.69 -28.74 -44.81
C ALA A 214 -0.62 -28.20 -44.20
N SER A 215 -1.08 -27.06 -44.72
CA SER A 215 -2.31 -26.36 -44.33
C SER A 215 -3.60 -27.08 -44.77
N ASP A 216 -4.69 -26.90 -44.00
CA ASP A 216 -6.08 -26.99 -44.46
C ASP A 216 -6.90 -26.03 -43.56
N ASP A 217 -7.13 -24.79 -44.03
CA ASP A 217 -8.35 -24.31 -44.71
C ASP A 217 -9.60 -24.26 -43.80
N GLY A 218 -10.24 -23.10 -43.79
CA GLY A 218 -11.28 -22.77 -42.83
C GLY A 218 -12.68 -23.12 -43.33
N THR A 219 -13.54 -23.62 -42.44
CA THR A 219 -14.99 -23.50 -42.63
C THR A 219 -15.68 -23.01 -41.38
N GLU A 220 -16.35 -21.86 -41.50
CA GLU A 220 -17.34 -21.39 -40.54
C GLU A 220 -18.47 -22.42 -40.41
N VAL A 221 -18.95 -22.66 -39.19
CA VAL A 221 -20.31 -23.18 -38.97
C VAL A 221 -20.98 -22.41 -37.84
N GLN A 222 -22.08 -21.74 -38.20
CA GLN A 222 -22.88 -20.92 -37.30
C GLN A 222 -23.78 -21.80 -36.43
N GLY A 223 -23.85 -21.51 -35.13
CA GLY A 223 -24.80 -22.06 -34.16
C GLY A 223 -25.51 -20.94 -33.42
N PRO A 224 -26.83 -21.04 -33.12
CA PRO A 224 -27.66 -19.87 -32.87
C PRO A 224 -27.58 -19.34 -31.44
N GLY A 225 -27.65 -18.01 -31.30
CA GLY A 225 -27.53 -17.34 -30.01
C GLY A 225 -28.85 -17.11 -29.26
N PHE A 226 -28.66 -16.79 -27.98
CA PHE A 226 -29.51 -15.98 -27.09
C PHE A 226 -28.51 -15.22 -26.20
N GLY A 227 -28.74 -13.99 -25.76
CA GLY A 227 -29.81 -13.04 -26.03
C GLY A 227 -29.53 -11.81 -25.18
N VAL A 228 -29.37 -10.64 -25.81
CA VAL A 228 -29.02 -9.40 -25.10
C VAL A 228 -30.18 -9.00 -24.19
N VAL A 229 -29.94 -8.82 -22.88
CA VAL A 229 -30.89 -8.17 -21.98
C VAL A 229 -30.19 -7.01 -21.29
N ALA A 230 -30.38 -5.82 -21.86
CA ALA A 230 -29.84 -4.60 -21.32
C ALA A 230 -30.70 -4.08 -20.15
N ALA A 231 -30.02 -3.72 -19.06
CA ALA A 231 -30.09 -2.44 -18.35
C ALA A 231 -31.45 -1.82 -17.91
N LEU A 232 -31.39 -1.24 -16.70
CA LEU A 232 -32.26 -0.21 -16.11
C LEU A 232 -33.65 -0.63 -15.59
N VAL A 233 -33.90 -0.38 -14.29
CA VAL A 233 -34.51 0.88 -13.82
C VAL A 233 -34.38 1.00 -12.28
N ALA A 234 -34.08 2.21 -11.80
CA ALA A 234 -33.96 2.56 -10.38
C ALA A 234 -35.33 2.77 -9.69
N LEU A 235 -35.36 2.91 -8.34
CA LEU A 235 -35.72 4.17 -7.64
C LEU A 235 -35.77 4.00 -6.10
N ALA A 236 -35.44 5.06 -5.37
CA ALA A 236 -35.31 5.10 -3.92
C ALA A 236 -36.63 4.99 -3.10
N CYS A 237 -36.52 4.31 -1.95
CA CYS A 237 -37.25 4.49 -0.67
C CYS A 237 -36.37 3.76 0.39
N VAL A 238 -36.17 4.23 1.63
CA VAL A 238 -37.13 4.79 2.59
C VAL A 238 -36.48 5.90 3.44
N ALA A 239 -37.18 7.03 3.61
CA ALA A 239 -36.87 8.02 4.64
C ALA A 239 -37.64 7.70 5.94
N ALA A 240 -36.94 7.24 6.98
CA ALA A 240 -37.53 6.87 8.27
C ALA A 240 -37.61 8.04 9.26
N LEU A 241 -38.63 8.88 9.07
CA LEU A 241 -39.40 9.61 10.09
C LEU A 241 -38.79 9.80 11.51
N ALA A 242 -38.02 10.88 11.72
CA ALA A 242 -37.55 11.29 13.06
C ALA A 242 -37.76 12.79 13.37
N ARG A 243 -39.03 13.24 13.45
CA ARG A 243 -39.40 14.46 14.21
C ARG A 243 -40.73 14.27 14.96
N ARG A 244 -40.62 14.13 16.29
CA ARG A 244 -41.62 14.66 17.24
C ARG A 244 -41.12 16.04 17.69
N GLY A 245 -41.96 17.06 17.59
CA GLY A 245 -41.64 18.45 17.91
C GLY A 245 -42.62 19.38 17.23
#